data_AF-A0A453R1V6-F1
#
_entry.id   AF-A0A453R1V6-F1
#
_cell.length_a   1.000
_cell.length_b   1.000
_cell.length_c   1.000
_cell.angle_alpha   90.00
_cell.angle_beta   90.00
_cell.angle_gamma   90.00
#
_symmetry.space_group_name_H-M   'P 1'
#
loop_
_entity.id
_entity.type
_entity.pdbx_description
1 polymer ?
#
loop_
_entity_poly.entity_id
_entity_poly.type
_entity_poly.pdbx_seq_one_letter_code
_entity_poly.pdbx_strand_id
1 'polypeptide(L)'
;RKGKAPPDRRGKAESMALSSSEKKTAAEVVAALELHRHPHGGFYLETFRDPSLALPKSALPPQYKVDRAVSSAIYFLLPAGEIARLHRIPCAEAWHYYMGEPLTVFEV
;
A
#
# COMPACT_ATOMS: atom_id res chain seq x y z
N ARG A 1 -42.42 57.69 -2.44
CA ARG A 1 -41.98 56.45 -3.14
C ARG A 1 -41.10 55.66 -2.17
N LYS A 2 -41.59 54.55 -1.60
CA LYS A 2 -40.89 53.73 -0.60
C LYS A 2 -39.80 52.88 -1.29
N GLY A 3 -38.55 53.00 -0.85
CA GLY A 3 -37.42 52.19 -1.31
C GLY A 3 -37.44 50.81 -0.66
N LYS A 4 -37.33 49.77 -1.48
CA LYS A 4 -37.34 48.34 -1.11
C LYS A 4 -35.95 47.93 -0.64
N ALA A 5 -35.83 47.41 0.58
CA ALA A 5 -34.58 46.86 1.12
C ALA A 5 -34.09 45.66 0.28
N PRO A 6 -32.77 45.42 0.18
CA PRO A 6 -32.23 44.27 -0.52
C PRO A 6 -32.50 42.97 0.27
N PRO A 7 -32.75 41.83 -0.40
CA PRO A 7 -32.99 40.56 0.27
C PRO A 7 -31.70 39.99 0.86
N ASP A 8 -31.81 39.61 2.13
CA ASP A 8 -30.89 38.74 2.87
C ASP A 8 -30.63 37.45 2.08
N ARG A 9 -29.39 37.28 1.58
CA ARG A 9 -28.92 36.03 1.00
C ARG A 9 -28.06 35.27 2.03
N ARG A 10 -28.70 34.84 3.12
CA ARG A 10 -28.30 33.62 3.83
C ARG A 10 -28.55 32.42 2.92
N GLY A 11 -27.62 32.21 1.99
CA GLY A 11 -27.57 31.03 1.13
C GLY A 11 -26.82 29.91 1.82
N LYS A 12 -27.55 28.83 2.17
CA LYS A 12 -27.14 27.42 2.22
C LYS A 12 -25.71 27.18 2.72
N ALA A 13 -25.48 26.77 3.97
CA ALA A 13 -25.69 25.38 4.37
C ALA A 13 -25.37 24.36 3.27
N GLU A 14 -24.18 24.44 2.67
CA GLU A 14 -23.53 23.29 2.03
C GLU A 14 -22.49 22.75 3.00
N SER A 15 -22.98 22.08 4.04
CA SER A 15 -22.19 21.01 4.64
C SER A 15 -22.06 19.92 3.57
N MET A 16 -21.04 20.02 2.72
CA MET A 16 -20.44 18.83 2.13
C MET A 16 -19.85 18.05 3.30
N ALA A 17 -20.70 17.22 3.90
CA ALA A 17 -20.23 16.11 4.70
C ALA A 17 -19.20 15.38 3.84
N LEU A 18 -17.95 15.37 4.30
CA LEU A 18 -16.91 14.50 3.79
C LEU A 18 -17.52 13.11 3.69
N SER A 19 -17.71 12.65 2.46
CA SER A 19 -18.23 11.32 2.15
C SER A 19 -17.48 10.31 2.97
N SER A 20 -18.22 9.50 3.73
CA SER A 20 -17.69 8.31 4.39
C SER A 20 -16.84 7.55 3.38
N SER A 21 -15.56 7.35 3.69
CA SER A 21 -14.64 6.56 2.88
C SER A 21 -15.25 5.18 2.67
N GLU A 22 -15.70 4.89 1.44
CA GLU A 22 -16.10 3.54 1.09
C GLU A 22 -14.87 2.64 1.26
N LYS A 23 -14.94 1.76 2.27
CA LYS A 23 -13.89 0.76 2.51
C LYS A 23 -13.87 -0.18 1.31
N LYS A 24 -12.85 -0.04 0.46
CA LYS A 24 -12.59 -0.96 -0.64
C LYS A 24 -12.40 -2.37 -0.10
N THR A 25 -13.04 -3.33 -0.74
CA THR A 25 -12.82 -4.76 -0.53
C THR A 25 -11.41 -5.16 -1.01
N ALA A 26 -10.90 -6.29 -0.50
CA ALA A 26 -9.62 -6.83 -0.94
C ALA A 26 -9.56 -7.05 -2.47
N ALA A 27 -10.66 -7.56 -3.06
CA ALA A 27 -10.74 -7.80 -4.50
C ALA A 27 -10.68 -6.51 -5.32
N GLU A 28 -11.36 -5.45 -4.88
CA GLU A 28 -11.30 -4.14 -5.54
C GLU A 28 -9.90 -3.53 -5.47
N VAL A 29 -9.19 -3.69 -4.34
CA VAL A 29 -7.80 -3.22 -4.22
C VAL A 29 -6.86 -4.01 -5.13
N VAL A 30 -6.99 -5.34 -5.14
CA VAL A 30 -6.21 -6.21 -6.03
C VAL A 30 -6.41 -5.83 -7.50
N ALA A 31 -7.65 -5.60 -7.92
CA ALA A 31 -7.96 -5.17 -9.28
C ALA A 31 -7.43 -3.77 -9.58
N ALA A 32 -7.64 -2.80 -8.68
CA ALA A 32 -7.24 -1.41 -8.90
C ALA A 32 -5.71 -1.20 -8.94
N LEU A 33 -4.96 -2.04 -8.23
CA LEU A 33 -3.49 -1.98 -8.18
C LEU A 33 -2.81 -3.08 -9.01
N GLU A 34 -3.58 -3.86 -9.76
CA GLU A 34 -3.08 -4.97 -10.59
C GLU A 34 -2.15 -5.93 -9.81
N LEU A 35 -2.55 -6.28 -8.59
CA LEU A 35 -1.75 -7.15 -7.73
C LEU A 35 -1.83 -8.60 -8.19
N HIS A 36 -0.70 -9.30 -8.11
CA HIS A 36 -0.58 -10.70 -8.51
C HIS A 36 -0.51 -11.60 -7.27
N ARG A 37 -0.90 -12.88 -7.41
CA ARG A 37 -0.76 -13.84 -6.31
C ARG A 37 0.71 -14.02 -5.93
N HIS A 38 1.01 -13.83 -4.64
CA HIS A 38 2.34 -14.06 -4.12
C HIS A 38 2.53 -15.56 -3.81
N PRO A 39 3.68 -16.18 -4.16
CA PRO A 39 3.89 -17.61 -3.95
C PRO A 39 3.68 -18.07 -2.51
N HIS A 40 3.93 -17.20 -1.54
CA HIS A 40 3.83 -17.49 -0.11
C HIS A 40 2.49 -17.11 0.54
N GLY A 41 1.51 -16.61 -0.22
CA GLY A 41 0.20 -16.18 0.29
C GLY A 41 0.01 -14.67 0.17
N GLY A 42 -1.26 -14.25 0.06
CA GLY A 42 -1.62 -12.86 -0.24
C GLY A 42 -1.40 -12.48 -1.71
N PHE A 43 -1.31 -11.17 -1.94
CA PHE A 43 -1.12 -10.54 -3.24
C PHE A 43 0.00 -9.50 -3.16
N TYR A 44 0.72 -9.30 -4.25
CA TYR A 44 1.81 -8.33 -4.31
C TYR A 44 2.01 -7.72 -5.70
N LEU A 45 2.70 -6.59 -5.75
CA LEU A 45 3.26 -6.01 -6.97
C LEU A 45 4.52 -5.22 -6.62
N GLU A 46 5.60 -5.41 -7.36
CA GLU A 46 6.80 -4.56 -7.26
C GLU A 46 6.53 -3.21 -7.93
N THR A 47 6.58 -2.13 -7.14
CA THR A 47 6.30 -0.77 -7.59
C THR A 47 7.56 0.03 -7.83
N PHE A 48 8.68 -0.41 -7.26
CA PHE A 48 9.96 0.26 -7.37
C PHE A 48 11.11 -0.72 -7.27
N ARG A 49 12.12 -0.50 -8.13
CA ARG A 49 13.44 -1.11 -8.07
C ARG A 49 14.46 -0.04 -8.41
N ASP A 50 15.41 0.18 -7.52
CA ASP A 50 16.43 1.21 -7.70
C ASP A 50 17.31 0.91 -8.94
N PRO A 51 17.29 1.77 -9.97
CA PRO A 51 18.07 1.54 -11.19
C PRO A 51 19.50 2.10 -11.10
N SER A 52 19.87 2.80 -10.01
CA SER A 52 21.14 3.53 -9.93
C SER A 52 22.37 2.61 -9.94
N LEU A 53 22.27 1.44 -9.31
CA LEU A 53 23.36 0.49 -9.18
C LEU A 53 22.85 -0.95 -8.99
N ALA A 54 23.41 -1.87 -9.76
CA ALA A 54 23.33 -3.30 -9.48
C ALA A 54 24.52 -3.72 -8.60
N LEU A 55 24.22 -4.29 -7.44
CA LEU A 55 25.19 -4.85 -6.51
C LEU A 55 25.51 -6.29 -6.94
N PRO A 56 26.72 -6.56 -7.46
CA PRO A 56 27.08 -7.91 -7.87
C PRO A 56 27.17 -8.82 -6.65
N LYS A 57 26.74 -10.08 -6.79
CA LYS A 57 26.78 -11.10 -5.73
C LYS A 57 28.15 -11.22 -5.09
N SER A 58 29.23 -11.07 -5.87
CA SER A 58 30.61 -11.13 -5.40
C SER A 58 30.97 -10.05 -4.37
N ALA A 59 30.24 -8.93 -4.35
CA ALA A 59 30.41 -7.84 -3.40
C ALA A 59 29.43 -7.90 -2.22
N LEU A 60 28.55 -8.91 -2.17
CA LEU A 60 27.52 -9.07 -1.14
C LEU A 60 27.92 -10.14 -0.11
N PRO A 61 27.37 -10.10 1.12
CA PRO A 61 27.57 -11.16 2.10
C PRO A 61 27.18 -12.56 1.58
N PRO A 62 27.77 -13.65 2.10
CA PRO A 62 27.58 -15.00 1.56
C PRO A 62 26.13 -15.51 1.50
N GLN A 63 25.24 -14.98 2.35
CA GLN A 63 23.81 -15.33 2.33
C GLN A 63 23.08 -14.88 1.05
N TYR A 64 23.64 -13.94 0.30
CA TYR A 64 23.07 -13.47 -0.96
C TYR A 64 23.41 -14.44 -2.10
N LYS A 65 22.38 -14.88 -2.82
CA LYS A 65 22.51 -15.93 -3.86
C LYS A 65 22.59 -15.38 -5.29
N VAL A 66 22.24 -14.11 -5.48
CA VAL A 66 22.12 -13.42 -6.77
C VAL A 66 22.49 -11.94 -6.60
N ASP A 67 22.73 -11.24 -7.71
CA ASP A 67 22.89 -9.79 -7.75
C ASP A 67 21.64 -9.09 -7.21
N ARG A 68 21.80 -7.90 -6.62
CA ARG A 68 20.71 -7.15 -5.99
C ARG A 68 20.68 -5.69 -6.46
N ALA A 69 19.49 -5.11 -6.48
CA ALA A 69 19.37 -3.65 -6.50
C ALA A 69 19.69 -3.09 -5.11
N VAL A 70 20.01 -1.79 -5.04
CA VAL A 70 20.21 -1.08 -3.76
C VAL A 70 18.97 -1.13 -2.89
N SER A 71 17.79 -0.95 -3.48
CA SER A 71 16.51 -1.07 -2.80
C SER A 71 15.38 -1.45 -3.77
N SER A 72 14.29 -1.97 -3.22
CA SER A 72 13.04 -2.25 -3.92
C SER A 72 11.87 -1.99 -2.98
N ALA A 73 10.69 -1.72 -3.54
CA ALA A 73 9.45 -1.63 -2.78
C ALA A 73 8.34 -2.40 -3.49
N ILE A 74 7.44 -2.96 -2.68
CA ILE A 74 6.25 -3.66 -3.16
C ILE A 74 5.01 -3.09 -2.50
N TYR A 75 3.86 -3.21 -3.18
CA TYR A 75 2.60 -3.33 -2.48
C TYR A 75 2.37 -4.78 -2.08
N PHE A 76 1.84 -4.98 -0.86
CA PHE A 76 1.44 -6.27 -0.35
C PHE A 76 0.05 -6.17 0.27
N LEU A 77 -0.82 -7.15 -0.03
CA LEU A 77 -2.17 -7.26 0.52
C LEU A 77 -2.40 -8.69 1.00
N LEU A 78 -2.87 -8.83 2.24
CA LEU A 78 -3.27 -10.11 2.82
C LEU A 78 -4.79 -10.12 3.03
N PRO A 79 -5.55 -10.97 2.30
CA PRO A 79 -6.98 -11.12 2.53
C PRO A 79 -7.27 -11.78 3.89
N ALA A 80 -8.46 -11.52 4.42
CA ALA A 80 -8.93 -12.18 5.64
C ALA A 80 -8.93 -13.71 5.49
N GLY A 81 -8.45 -14.41 6.51
CA GLY A 81 -8.37 -15.88 6.52
C GLY A 81 -7.15 -16.47 5.79
N GLU A 82 -6.31 -15.65 5.18
CA GLU A 82 -5.04 -16.10 4.58
C GLU A 82 -3.85 -15.82 5.50
N ILE A 83 -2.77 -16.58 5.28
CA ILE A 83 -1.49 -16.42 5.97
C ILE A 83 -0.39 -16.30 4.92
N ALA A 84 0.49 -15.31 5.09
CA ALA A 84 1.78 -15.29 4.42
C ALA A 84 2.72 -16.28 5.13
N ARG A 85 3.11 -17.35 4.44
CA ARG A 85 3.96 -18.40 5.01
C ARG A 85 5.29 -17.82 5.50
N LEU A 86 5.78 -18.36 6.62
CA LEU A 86 7.08 -18.01 7.18
C LEU A 86 8.17 -18.20 6.11
N HIS A 87 9.00 -17.19 5.94
CA HIS A 87 10.13 -17.20 5.01
C HIS A 87 11.25 -16.32 5.57
N ARG A 88 12.42 -16.41 4.95
CA ARG A 88 13.61 -15.67 5.36
C ARG A 88 14.24 -14.97 4.16
N ILE A 89 14.61 -13.72 4.37
CA ILE A 89 15.34 -12.89 3.43
C ILE A 89 16.70 -12.47 4.02
N PRO A 90 17.72 -12.22 3.20
CA PRO A 90 19.07 -11.86 3.67
C PRO A 90 19.24 -10.36 3.97
N CYS A 91 18.18 -9.56 3.82
CA CYS A 91 18.14 -8.11 4.02
C CYS A 91 17.08 -7.74 5.06
N ALA A 92 17.24 -6.55 5.65
CA ALA A 92 16.16 -5.95 6.44
C ALA A 92 14.98 -5.60 5.52
N GLU A 93 13.77 -5.64 6.08
CA GLU A 93 12.55 -5.25 5.41
C GLU A 93 11.80 -4.23 6.28
N ALA A 94 11.22 -3.23 5.65
CA ALA A 94 10.44 -2.19 6.31
C ALA A 94 8.99 -2.26 5.85
N TRP A 95 8.07 -2.12 6.79
CA TRP A 95 6.63 -2.22 6.55
C TRP A 95 5.96 -0.87 6.74
N HIS A 96 5.15 -0.46 5.76
CA HIS A 96 4.33 0.73 5.82
C HIS A 96 2.85 0.34 5.77
N TYR A 97 2.09 0.71 6.81
CA TYR A 97 0.66 0.48 6.85
C TYR A 97 -0.08 1.51 6.00
N TYR A 98 -1.00 1.05 5.15
CA TYR A 98 -1.79 1.92 4.26
C TYR A 98 -3.30 1.83 4.53
N MET A 99 -3.86 0.62 4.67
CA MET A 99 -5.30 0.43 4.87
C MET A 99 -5.63 -0.96 5.42
N GLY A 100 -6.86 -1.13 5.91
CA GLY A 100 -7.41 -2.41 6.36
C GLY A 100 -7.40 -2.56 7.87
N GLU A 101 -7.30 -3.80 8.33
CA GLU A 101 -7.00 -4.14 9.72
C GLU A 101 -5.48 -4.24 9.89
N PRO A 102 -4.94 -4.08 11.11
CA PRO A 102 -3.50 -4.23 11.35
C PRO A 102 -3.02 -5.63 10.95
N LEU A 103 -1.86 -5.68 10.30
CA LEU A 103 -1.20 -6.94 9.97
C LEU A 103 -0.37 -7.41 11.18
N THR A 104 -0.64 -8.62 11.67
CA THR A 104 0.22 -9.28 12.65
C THR A 104 1.45 -9.86 11.95
N VAL A 105 2.62 -9.32 12.28
CA VAL A 105 3.91 -9.87 11.83
C VAL A 105 4.46 -10.78 12.93
N PHE A 106 4.78 -12.01 12.56
CA PHE A 106 5.37 -13.00 13.46
C PHE A 106 6.80 -13.31 13.03
N GLU A 107 7.77 -13.05 13.92
CA GLU A 107 9.21 -13.21 13.67
C GLU A 107 9.80 -14.27 14.61
N VAL A 108 10.76 -15.06 14.12
CA VAL A 108 11.42 -16.19 14.82
C VAL A 108 12.93 -16.09 14.69
#